data_AF-A0A2C4PYN6-F1
#
_entry.id   AF-A0A2C4PYN6-F1
#
_cell.length_a   1.000
_cell.length_b   1.000
_cell.length_c   1.000
_cell.angle_alpha   90.00
_cell.angle_beta   90.00
_cell.angle_gamma   90.00
#
_symmetry.space_group_name_H-M   'P 1'
#
loop_
_entity.id
_entity.type
_entity.pdbx_description
1 polymer ?
#
loop_
_entity_poly.entity_id
_entity_poly.type
_entity_poly.pdbx_seq_one_letter_code
_entity_poly.pdbx_strand_id
1 'polypeptide(L)'
;MGDVMMINLDIKDINVKMELNGVFWNEDRIAEMMVTTTAEHSLILHILVDLENKTISAMSAKIVNGFCPLCKQKRDECSELNDSQNKMDILEEAYDWVREHPEYRFQLSFYEYNKFEVVK
;
A
#
# COMPACT_ATOMS: atom_id res chain seq x y z
N MET A 1 -26.33 8.34 0.15
CA MET A 1 -25.04 8.42 0.86
C MET A 1 -24.50 7.02 0.93
N GLY A 2 -23.56 6.69 0.04
CA GLY A 2 -22.88 5.40 0.10
C GLY A 2 -21.85 5.49 1.21
N ASP A 3 -22.04 4.70 2.26
CA ASP A 3 -20.98 4.37 3.21
C ASP A 3 -19.85 3.74 2.39
N VAL A 4 -18.85 4.55 2.03
CA VAL A 4 -17.57 4.01 1.59
C VAL A 4 -17.07 3.31 2.84
N MET A 5 -17.07 1.97 2.84
CA MET A 5 -16.42 1.21 3.89
C MET A 5 -14.93 1.51 3.81
N MET A 6 -14.53 2.66 4.33
CA MET A 6 -13.13 3.03 4.49
C MET A 6 -12.56 2.00 5.45
N ILE A 7 -11.84 1.05 4.87
CA ILE A 7 -10.90 0.22 5.60
C ILE A 7 -10.00 1.18 6.35
N ASN A 8 -10.00 1.06 7.68
CA ASN A 8 -9.08 1.79 8.52
C ASN A 8 -8.08 0.79 9.06
N LEU A 9 -6.85 0.81 8.54
CA LEU A 9 -5.79 -0.09 8.99
C LEU A 9 -5.15 0.42 10.28
N ASP A 10 -5.55 1.58 10.81
CA ASP A 10 -4.91 2.26 11.93
C ASP A 10 -3.38 2.28 11.73
N ILE A 11 -2.94 2.82 10.59
CA ILE A 11 -1.53 2.83 10.19
C ILE A 11 -0.72 3.65 11.20
N LYS A 12 0.23 2.99 11.85
CA LYS A 12 1.19 3.60 12.76
C LYS A 12 2.40 4.14 12.02
N ASP A 13 2.93 3.35 11.10
CA ASP A 13 4.15 3.65 10.35
C ASP A 13 4.13 2.92 8.99
N ILE A 14 4.55 3.59 7.93
CA ILE A 14 4.82 2.95 6.64
C ILE A 14 6.29 3.10 6.32
N ASN A 15 6.97 1.96 6.23
CA ASN A 15 8.34 1.89 5.77
C ASN A 15 8.34 1.49 4.30
N VAL A 16 8.74 2.40 3.43
CA VAL A 16 8.86 2.11 2.01
C VAL A 16 10.33 1.84 1.69
N LYS A 17 10.59 0.70 1.03
CA LYS A 17 11.94 0.35 0.63
C LYS A 17 12.39 1.24 -0.53
N MET A 18 13.15 2.27 -0.19
CA MET A 18 13.76 3.16 -1.19
C MET A 18 15.01 2.52 -1.78
N GLU A 19 15.08 2.50 -3.10
CA GLU A 19 16.29 2.17 -3.84
C GLU A 19 17.32 3.32 -3.77
N LEU A 20 18.59 2.99 -4.03
CA LEU A 20 19.73 3.94 -3.97
C LEU A 20 19.55 5.17 -4.87
N ASN A 21 18.68 5.09 -5.87
CA ASN A 21 18.36 6.19 -6.79
C ASN A 21 17.32 7.17 -6.22
N GLY A 22 16.89 6.99 -4.96
CA GLY A 22 15.87 7.82 -4.34
C GLY A 22 14.50 7.62 -4.95
N VAL A 23 14.20 6.40 -5.43
CA VAL A 23 12.88 5.95 -5.89
C VAL A 23 12.37 4.82 -4.99
N PHE A 24 11.05 4.70 -4.78
CA PHE A 24 10.48 3.64 -3.94
C PHE A 24 10.16 2.32 -4.68
N TRP A 25 10.48 2.22 -5.97
CA TRP A 25 10.33 1.02 -6.78
C TRP A 25 11.68 0.52 -7.28
N ASN A 26 11.76 -0.79 -7.53
CA ASN A 26 12.92 -1.45 -8.09
C ASN A 26 12.99 -1.30 -9.62
N GLU A 27 13.98 -1.95 -10.26
CA GLU A 27 14.14 -1.95 -11.73
C GLU A 27 12.91 -2.50 -12.48
N ASP A 28 12.18 -3.44 -11.87
CA ASP A 28 10.92 -3.99 -12.39
C ASP A 28 9.71 -3.05 -12.20
N ARG A 29 9.93 -1.83 -11.70
CA ARG A 29 8.89 -0.87 -11.30
C ARG A 29 8.00 -1.38 -10.18
N ILE A 30 8.48 -2.31 -9.36
CA ILE A 30 7.75 -2.86 -8.21
C ILE A 30 8.24 -2.16 -6.94
N ALA A 31 7.32 -1.55 -6.21
CA ALA A 31 7.51 -0.96 -4.90
C ALA A 31 7.04 -1.90 -3.79
N GLU A 32 7.85 -2.04 -2.76
CA GLU A 32 7.50 -2.78 -1.54
C GLU A 32 7.27 -1.79 -0.40
N MET A 33 6.03 -1.67 0.05
CA MET A 33 5.65 -0.84 1.20
C MET A 33 5.32 -1.73 2.38
N MET A 34 6.07 -1.60 3.47
CA MET A 34 5.77 -2.27 4.73
C MET A 34 4.91 -1.36 5.59
N VAL A 35 3.62 -1.68 5.71
CA VAL A 35 2.67 -0.96 6.55
C VAL A 35 2.62 -1.64 7.92
N THR A 36 2.90 -0.88 8.97
CA THR A 36 2.80 -1.30 10.36
C THR A 36 1.64 -0.57 11.01
N THR A 37 0.74 -1.32 11.64
CA THR A 37 -0.44 -0.78 12.30
C THR A 37 -0.20 -0.53 13.78
N THR A 38 -1.08 0.24 14.43
CA THR A 38 -1.03 0.50 15.87
C THR A 38 -1.13 -0.76 16.72
N ALA A 39 -1.78 -1.80 16.20
CA ALA A 39 -1.92 -3.12 16.81
C ALA A 39 -0.65 -4.00 16.70
N GLU A 40 0.49 -3.42 16.29
CA GLU A 40 1.76 -4.15 16.04
C GLU A 40 1.63 -5.25 14.98
N HIS A 41 0.69 -5.09 14.04
CA HIS A 41 0.59 -5.95 12.86
C HIS A 41 1.34 -5.32 11.70
N SER A 42 2.07 -6.15 10.96
CA SER A 42 2.86 -5.70 9.81
C SER A 42 2.39 -6.42 8.55
N LEU A 43 2.14 -5.64 7.51
CA LEU A 43 1.83 -6.12 6.17
C LEU A 43 2.82 -5.54 5.15
N ILE A 44 3.16 -6.31 4.13
CA ILE A 44 3.89 -5.84 2.96
C ILE A 44 2.90 -5.71 1.82
N LEU A 45 2.77 -4.51 1.28
CA LEU A 45 2.05 -4.22 0.06
C LEU A 45 3.06 -4.14 -1.09
N HIS A 46 2.89 -5.03 -2.07
CA HIS A 46 3.60 -4.95 -3.34
C HIS A 46 2.75 -4.18 -4.33
N ILE A 47 3.37 -3.16 -4.92
CA ILE A 47 2.71 -2.20 -5.79
C ILE A 47 3.54 -2.08 -7.06
N LEU A 48 2.89 -2.03 -8.21
CA LEU A 48 3.53 -1.76 -9.49
C LEU A 48 3.37 -0.28 -9.81
N VAL A 49 4.45 0.39 -10.16
CA VAL A 49 4.50 1.82 -10.42
C VAL A 49 4.71 2.04 -11.91
N ASP A 50 3.63 2.29 -12.64
CA ASP A 50 3.72 2.64 -14.05
C ASP A 50 3.99 4.14 -14.21
N LEU A 51 5.26 4.49 -14.46
CA LEU A 51 5.68 5.87 -14.72
C LEU A 51 5.16 6.44 -16.05
N GLU A 52 4.91 5.58 -17.05
CA GLU A 52 4.43 6.03 -18.36
C GLU A 52 2.97 6.45 -18.28
N ASN A 53 2.16 5.66 -17.58
CA ASN A 53 0.75 5.95 -17.35
C ASN A 53 0.48 6.72 -16.05
N LYS A 54 1.54 7.04 -15.27
CA LYS A 54 1.46 7.62 -13.91
C LYS A 54 0.45 6.89 -13.02
N THR A 55 0.45 5.56 -13.13
CA THR A 55 -0.53 4.68 -12.49
C THR A 55 0.17 3.80 -11.46
N ILE A 56 -0.43 3.70 -10.28
CA ILE A 56 0.02 2.84 -9.20
C ILE A 56 -0.95 1.66 -9.10
N SER A 57 -0.46 0.44 -9.27
CA SER A 57 -1.28 -0.76 -9.25
C SER A 57 -0.94 -1.65 -8.05
N ALA A 58 -1.89 -1.92 -7.16
CA ALA A 58 -1.68 -2.89 -6.09
C ALA A 58 -1.59 -4.31 -6.68
N MET A 59 -0.46 -5.00 -6.52
CA MET A 59 -0.30 -6.38 -6.98
C MET A 59 -0.80 -7.35 -5.92
N SER A 60 -0.21 -7.27 -4.73
CA SER A 60 -0.48 -8.22 -3.66
C SER A 60 -0.17 -7.61 -2.32
N ALA A 61 -0.96 -7.95 -1.31
CA ALA A 61 -0.66 -7.66 0.08
C ALA A 61 -0.31 -8.99 0.80
N LYS A 62 0.73 -8.97 1.62
CA LYS A 62 1.17 -10.13 2.42
C LYS A 62 1.26 -9.73 3.89
N ILE A 63 0.66 -10.52 4.76
CA ILE A 63 0.86 -10.35 6.21
C ILE A 63 2.22 -10.91 6.59
N VAL A 64 3.05 -10.09 7.21
CA VAL A 64 4.37 -10.47 7.72
C VAL A 64 4.27 -10.89 9.18
N ASN A 65 3.55 -10.10 9.98
CA ASN A 65 3.52 -10.30 11.42
C ASN A 65 2.13 -10.07 12.00
N GLY A 66 1.64 -11.05 12.77
CA GLY A 66 0.36 -10.97 13.47
C GLY A 66 -0.84 -11.40 12.61
N PHE A 67 -1.88 -10.58 12.65
CA PHE A 67 -3.17 -10.83 12.00
C PHE A 67 -3.38 -9.86 10.85
N CYS A 68 -4.30 -10.19 9.96
CA CYS A 68 -4.75 -9.26 8.94
C CYS A 68 -5.33 -8.00 9.62
N PRO A 69 -4.80 -6.81 9.37
CA PRO A 69 -5.36 -5.59 9.97
C PRO A 69 -6.78 -5.28 9.47
N LEU A 70 -7.16 -5.77 8.30
CA LEU A 70 -8.53 -5.65 7.76
C LEU A 70 -9.55 -6.48 8.54
N CYS A 71 -9.37 -7.79 8.53
CA CYS A 71 -10.38 -8.74 9.00
C CYS A 71 -10.02 -9.38 10.35
N LYS A 72 -8.87 -9.01 10.93
CA LYS A 72 -8.32 -9.57 12.17
C LYS A 72 -8.14 -11.09 12.15
N GLN A 73 -8.20 -11.70 10.96
CA GLN A 73 -7.99 -13.14 10.76
C GLN A 73 -6.51 -13.45 10.57
N LYS A 74 -6.12 -14.72 10.77
CA LYS A 74 -4.75 -15.17 10.49
C LYS A 74 -4.48 -15.16 9.00
N ARG A 75 -3.20 -15.11 8.62
CA ARG A 75 -2.75 -15.15 7.23
C ARG A 75 -3.40 -16.27 6.42
N ASP A 76 -3.54 -17.46 6.99
CA ASP A 76 -4.13 -18.63 6.31
C ASP A 76 -5.65 -18.57 6.13
N GLU A 77 -6.36 -17.74 6.91
CA GLU A 77 -7.83 -17.58 6.84
C GLU A 77 -8.25 -16.24 6.21
N CYS A 78 -7.27 -15.41 5.84
CA CYS A 78 -7.55 -14.10 5.27
C CYS A 78 -7.84 -14.19 3.76
N SER A 79 -9.12 -14.31 3.41
CA SER A 79 -9.59 -14.17 2.03
C SER A 79 -9.73 -12.70 1.60
N GLU A 80 -9.96 -11.81 2.58
CA GLU A 80 -10.20 -10.38 2.37
C GLU A 80 -9.00 -9.64 1.75
N LEU A 81 -7.76 -10.02 2.08
CA LEU A 81 -6.57 -9.40 1.46
C LEU A 81 -6.41 -9.71 -0.03
N ASN A 82 -7.05 -10.78 -0.51
CA ASN A 82 -7.06 -11.10 -1.93
C ASN A 82 -8.20 -10.40 -2.67
N ASP A 83 -9.16 -9.81 -1.96
CA ASP A 83 -10.23 -9.06 -2.59
C ASP A 83 -9.68 -7.80 -3.28
N SER A 84 -10.13 -7.56 -4.51
CA SER A 84 -9.62 -6.46 -5.32
C SER A 84 -10.00 -5.10 -4.73
N GLN A 85 -11.15 -5.00 -4.07
CA GLN A 85 -11.60 -3.75 -3.46
C GLN A 85 -10.76 -3.43 -2.22
N ASN A 86 -10.55 -4.43 -1.35
CA ASN A 86 -9.71 -4.27 -0.17
C ASN A 86 -8.25 -3.92 -0.52
N LYS A 87 -7.69 -4.50 -1.60
CA LYS A 87 -6.36 -4.11 -2.10
C LYS A 87 -6.31 -2.64 -2.54
N MET A 88 -7.37 -2.14 -3.16
CA MET A 88 -7.48 -0.74 -3.58
C MET A 88 -7.57 0.17 -2.37
N ASP A 89 -8.43 -0.14 -1.40
CA ASP A 89 -8.59 0.67 -0.19
C ASP A 89 -7.28 0.72 0.63
N ILE A 90 -6.57 -0.43 0.78
CA ILE A 90 -5.24 -0.45 1.43
C ILE A 90 -4.25 0.44 0.68
N LEU A 91 -4.27 0.39 -0.65
CA LEU A 91 -3.36 1.19 -1.48
C LEU A 91 -3.63 2.69 -1.31
N GLU A 92 -4.90 3.10 -1.34
CA GLU A 92 -5.30 4.48 -1.14
C GLU A 92 -4.90 4.97 0.25
N GLU A 93 -5.18 4.21 1.31
CA GLU A 93 -4.81 4.60 2.67
C GLU A 93 -3.29 4.66 2.87
N ALA A 94 -2.56 3.68 2.35
CA ALA A 94 -1.09 3.69 2.38
C ALA A 94 -0.53 4.89 1.62
N TYR A 95 -1.12 5.22 0.46
CA TYR A 95 -0.68 6.34 -0.36
C TYR A 95 -0.99 7.69 0.31
N ASP A 96 -2.18 7.88 0.88
CA ASP A 96 -2.52 9.11 1.60
C ASP A 96 -1.61 9.31 2.81
N TRP A 97 -1.30 8.25 3.56
CA TRP A 97 -0.31 8.31 4.64
C TRP A 97 1.06 8.75 4.09
N VAL A 98 1.61 8.04 3.09
CA VAL A 98 2.91 8.38 2.47
C VAL A 98 2.91 9.83 1.94
N ARG A 99 1.79 10.33 1.43
CA ARG A 99 1.62 11.71 0.95
C ARG A 99 1.62 12.75 2.07
N GLU A 100 1.08 12.41 3.23
CA GLU A 100 1.13 13.27 4.42
C GLU A 100 2.55 13.31 5.03
N HIS A 101 3.37 12.28 4.81
CA HIS A 101 4.73 12.20 5.33
C HIS A 101 5.76 12.91 4.43
N PRO A 102 6.49 13.91 4.96
CA PRO A 102 7.36 14.78 4.17
C PRO A 102 8.57 14.07 3.55
N GLU A 103 8.99 12.92 4.11
CA GLU A 103 10.11 12.13 3.60
C GLU A 103 9.83 11.49 2.23
N TYR A 104 8.55 11.18 1.94
CA TYR A 104 8.12 10.58 0.68
C TYR A 104 7.48 11.62 -0.26
N ARG A 105 7.02 12.75 0.28
CA ARG A 105 6.37 13.84 -0.45
C ARG A 105 7.19 14.36 -1.63
N PHE A 106 8.52 14.37 -1.53
CA PHE A 106 9.39 14.80 -2.62
C PHE A 106 9.23 13.91 -3.86
N GLN A 107 9.24 12.58 -3.72
CA GLN A 107 9.04 11.68 -4.85
C GLN A 107 7.63 11.78 -5.43
N LEU A 108 6.61 11.80 -4.57
CA LEU A 108 5.21 11.87 -5.01
C LEU A 108 4.93 13.15 -5.80
N SER A 109 5.54 14.28 -5.40
CA SER A 109 5.44 15.55 -6.13
C SER A 109 6.17 15.54 -7.47
N PHE A 110 7.20 14.69 -7.63
CA PHE A 110 7.94 14.57 -8.89
C PHE A 110 7.20 13.76 -9.94
N TYR A 111 6.46 12.73 -9.52
CA TYR A 111 5.84 11.77 -10.43
C TYR A 111 4.33 11.95 -10.61
N GLU A 112 3.65 12.71 -9.73
CA GLU A 112 2.21 13.02 -9.80
C GLU A 112 1.37 11.80 -10.20
N TYR A 113 1.36 10.78 -9.34
CA TYR A 113 0.55 9.59 -9.58
C TYR A 113 -0.92 9.95 -9.48
N ASN A 114 -1.62 9.81 -10.61
CA ASN A 114 -2.99 10.33 -10.78
C ASN A 114 -4.01 9.20 -10.98
N LYS A 115 -3.55 7.95 -10.96
CA LYS A 115 -4.37 6.76 -11.21
C LYS A 115 -3.96 5.63 -10.27
N PHE A 116 -4.95 4.96 -9.71
CA PHE A 116 -4.78 3.77 -8.88
C PHE A 116 -5.52 2.60 -9.54
N GLU A 117 -4.86 1.45 -9.60
CA GLU A 117 -5.42 0.22 -10.14
C GLU A 117 -5.12 -0.97 -9.23
N VAL A 118 -5.75 -2.11 -9.49
CA VAL A 118 -5.43 -3.37 -8.81
C VAL A 118 -5.16 -4.41 -9.86
N VAL A 119 -4.01 -5.07 -9.77
CA VAL A 119 -3.66 -6.18 -10.67
C VAL A 119 -4.48 -7.40 -10.24
N LYS A 120 -5.31 -7.90 -11.16
CA LYS A 120 -6.14 -9.09 -10.96
C LYS A 120 -5.32 -10.37 -10.98
#